data_AF-A0A2N5MM31-F1
#
_entry.id   AF-A0A2N5MM31-F1
#
_cell.length_a   1.000
_cell.length_b   1.000
_cell.length_c   1.000
_cell.angle_alpha   90.00
_cell.angle_beta   90.00
_cell.angle_gamma   90.00
#
_symmetry.space_group_name_H-M   'P 1'
#
loop_
_entity.id
_entity.type
_entity.pdbx_description
1 polymer ?
#
loop_
_entity_poly.entity_id
_entity_poly.type
_entity_poly.pdbx_seq_one_letter_code
_entity_poly.pdbx_strand_id
1 'polypeptide(L)'
;MGARPLQISSIKEEKVTPIHPSQSIEDIYGVSFAYNPKLYAKDYKHFSSDLINLEALTGRELSVAGDAPVVCHAGAATEPAMDLLRKAGLHVPSNRYTYRDDKEYIQILNRLKEENRKLIFQYPHPIEDVSPDLYWVDPDLLAYLCDKRNIPELVPKEHVPGRRMMSLEQILEEKPKLPIVVKTGDGRPTSGGCGVLLISEEKQLFEIDDTFGDLSRLIVEEHIDYDNNISVHFVVNKDGEISFLGKSEQLVNKDGCFRGSWISVDVEDDIADIIETGYGIMEKAAQKGYVGVAGFDVLIRGDQYYFIDLNVRFNASTCGLLLFNEIRNKYGKEIVRLCTLEWQYDFENVVPVVEKYMDQKRFVPLSLLDAGYFPDQNGSSVIIGLVLGHSVPEVEVILEELARDGLHLRE
;
A
#
# COMPACT_ATOMS: atom_id res chain seq x y z
N MET A 1 53.64 -29.29 33.58
CA MET A 1 53.09 -28.46 32.49
C MET A 1 51.72 -29.02 32.14
N GLY A 2 50.65 -28.47 32.69
CA GLY A 2 49.28 -28.88 32.40
C GLY A 2 48.66 -27.89 31.41
N ALA A 3 48.30 -28.37 30.23
CA ALA A 3 47.59 -27.57 29.24
C ALA A 3 46.14 -27.33 29.72
N ARG A 4 45.75 -26.06 29.81
CA ARG A 4 44.34 -25.67 30.03
C ARG A 4 43.58 -25.78 28.71
N PRO A 5 42.40 -26.41 28.67
CA PRO A 5 41.56 -26.36 27.48
C PRO A 5 40.98 -24.94 27.33
N LEU A 6 41.11 -24.41 26.12
CA LEU A 6 40.46 -23.17 25.70
C LEU A 6 38.94 -23.35 25.80
N GLN A 7 38.33 -22.53 26.64
CA GLN A 7 36.90 -22.43 26.80
C GLN A 7 36.36 -21.72 25.55
N ILE A 8 35.74 -22.48 24.65
CA ILE A 8 35.01 -21.94 23.50
C ILE A 8 33.83 -21.17 24.10
N SER A 9 33.88 -19.84 24.00
CA SER A 9 32.75 -18.98 24.34
C SER A 9 31.63 -19.30 23.37
N SER A 10 30.56 -19.90 23.88
CA SER A 10 29.30 -20.04 23.16
C SER A 10 28.84 -18.64 22.74
N ILE A 11 28.80 -18.38 21.43
CA ILE A 11 28.07 -17.25 20.87
C ILE A 11 26.63 -17.44 21.36
N LYS A 12 26.16 -16.54 22.23
CA LYS A 12 24.74 -16.49 22.56
C LYS A 12 24.03 -16.15 21.25
N GLU A 13 23.24 -17.07 20.72
CA GLU A 13 22.21 -16.72 19.75
C GLU A 13 21.36 -15.62 20.41
N GLU A 14 21.51 -14.38 19.94
CA GLU A 14 20.58 -13.33 20.31
C GLU A 14 19.21 -13.80 19.82
N LYS A 15 18.31 -14.10 20.76
CA LYS A 15 16.94 -14.42 20.43
C LYS A 15 16.35 -13.23 19.69
N VAL A 16 16.07 -13.42 18.40
CA VAL A 16 15.35 -12.44 17.59
C VAL A 16 14.03 -12.15 18.30
N THR A 17 13.87 -10.92 18.78
CA THR A 17 12.63 -10.49 19.42
C THR A 17 11.62 -10.22 18.30
N PRO A 18 10.44 -10.85 18.30
CA PRO A 18 9.47 -10.68 17.22
C PRO A 18 8.89 -9.26 17.19
N ILE A 19 8.39 -8.85 16.03
CA ILE A 19 7.56 -7.65 15.81
C ILE A 19 6.22 -8.19 15.34
N HIS A 20 5.17 -7.96 16.13
CA HIS A 20 3.83 -8.41 15.81
C HIS A 20 2.99 -7.23 15.30
N PRO A 21 2.13 -7.43 14.28
CA PRO A 21 1.13 -6.42 13.95
C PRO A 21 0.12 -6.30 15.09
N SER A 22 -0.46 -5.11 15.28
CA SER A 22 -1.56 -4.89 16.22
C SER A 22 -2.80 -5.73 15.86
N GLN A 23 -3.00 -5.98 14.56
CA GLN A 23 -3.95 -6.94 14.00
C GLN A 23 -3.34 -7.53 12.73
N SER A 24 -3.25 -8.86 12.65
CA SER A 24 -2.84 -9.56 11.43
C SER A 24 -4.00 -9.72 10.45
N ILE A 25 -3.72 -10.05 9.19
CA ILE A 25 -4.77 -10.43 8.22
C ILE A 25 -5.61 -11.61 8.76
N GLU A 26 -4.98 -12.57 9.44
CA GLU A 26 -5.70 -13.66 10.10
C GLU A 26 -6.66 -13.17 11.20
N ASP A 27 -6.28 -12.16 11.99
CA ASP A 27 -7.17 -11.57 13.00
C ASP A 27 -8.37 -10.87 12.36
N ILE A 28 -8.12 -10.12 11.28
CA ILE A 28 -9.12 -9.30 10.58
C ILE A 28 -10.14 -10.18 9.88
N TYR A 29 -9.70 -11.16 9.10
CA TYR A 29 -10.57 -11.94 8.23
C TYR A 29 -10.87 -13.35 8.78
N GLY A 30 -9.97 -13.93 9.56
CA GLY A 30 -10.03 -15.31 10.05
C GLY A 30 -9.14 -16.30 9.29
N VAL A 31 -8.99 -17.51 9.86
CA VAL A 31 -8.03 -18.56 9.43
C VAL A 31 -8.39 -19.28 8.13
N SER A 32 -9.60 -19.08 7.60
CA SER A 32 -10.14 -19.87 6.48
C SER A 32 -9.86 -19.27 5.10
N PHE A 33 -9.26 -18.08 5.05
CA PHE A 33 -9.08 -17.31 3.83
C PHE A 33 -7.63 -17.30 3.38
N ALA A 34 -7.41 -17.13 2.08
CA ALA A 34 -6.12 -16.72 1.56
C ALA A 34 -6.17 -15.24 1.14
N TYR A 35 -5.05 -14.54 1.29
CA TYR A 35 -4.93 -13.13 0.98
C TYR A 35 -4.33 -12.93 -0.41
N ASN A 36 -4.92 -12.02 -1.17
CA ASN A 36 -4.49 -11.73 -2.53
C ASN A 36 -4.33 -10.20 -2.76
N PRO A 37 -3.09 -9.69 -2.65
CA PRO A 37 -2.76 -8.29 -2.89
C PRO A 37 -2.63 -7.91 -4.37
N LYS A 38 -2.60 -8.88 -5.29
CA LYS A 38 -2.28 -8.61 -6.71
C LYS A 38 -3.36 -7.76 -7.37
N LEU A 39 -2.92 -6.75 -8.14
CA LEU A 39 -3.75 -6.02 -9.09
C LEU A 39 -3.92 -6.82 -10.40
N TYR A 40 -5.12 -6.84 -10.99
CA TYR A 40 -5.34 -7.64 -12.19
C TYR A 40 -4.83 -6.96 -13.48
N ALA A 41 -3.75 -7.48 -14.07
CA ALA A 41 -3.02 -6.83 -15.16
C ALA A 41 -3.88 -6.33 -16.34
N LYS A 42 -4.99 -7.01 -16.70
CA LYS A 42 -5.84 -6.57 -17.82
C LYS A 42 -6.56 -5.24 -17.54
N ASP A 43 -6.94 -4.99 -16.29
CA ASP A 43 -7.59 -3.73 -15.90
C ASP A 43 -6.59 -2.59 -15.76
N TYR A 44 -5.31 -2.95 -15.59
CA TYR A 44 -4.20 -2.05 -15.36
C TYR A 44 -3.20 -2.03 -16.53
N LYS A 45 -3.63 -2.31 -17.77
CA LYS A 45 -2.75 -2.22 -18.96
C LYS A 45 -2.07 -0.84 -19.11
N HIS A 46 -2.72 0.22 -18.65
CA HIS A 46 -2.17 1.58 -18.60
C HIS A 46 -0.97 1.71 -17.63
N PHE A 47 -0.77 0.73 -16.76
CA PHE A 47 0.28 0.65 -15.74
C PHE A 47 1.36 -0.39 -16.08
N SER A 48 1.29 -1.02 -17.27
CA SER A 48 2.19 -2.12 -17.63
C SER A 48 3.66 -1.72 -17.71
N SER A 49 3.95 -0.42 -17.79
CA SER A 49 5.31 0.13 -17.79
C SER A 49 6.01 0.03 -16.42
N ASP A 50 5.27 -0.25 -15.34
CA ASP A 50 5.81 -0.33 -13.97
C ASP A 50 5.45 -1.64 -13.26
N LEU A 51 5.47 -2.74 -14.01
CA LEU A 51 5.05 -4.06 -13.53
C LEU A 51 5.85 -4.51 -12.29
N ILE A 52 7.16 -4.29 -12.27
CA ILE A 52 8.04 -4.69 -11.16
C ILE A 52 7.58 -4.05 -9.84
N ASN A 53 7.30 -2.76 -9.82
CA ASN A 53 6.83 -2.09 -8.60
C ASN A 53 5.43 -2.55 -8.19
N LEU A 54 4.52 -2.77 -9.15
CA LEU A 54 3.19 -3.30 -8.86
C LEU A 54 3.26 -4.69 -8.23
N GLU A 55 4.14 -5.55 -8.74
CA GLU A 55 4.36 -6.89 -8.18
C GLU A 55 5.09 -6.85 -6.84
N ALA A 56 5.93 -5.84 -6.58
CA ALA A 56 6.60 -5.66 -5.30
C ALA A 56 5.62 -5.41 -4.15
N LEU A 57 4.44 -4.85 -4.47
CA LEU A 57 3.34 -4.69 -3.52
C LEU A 57 2.88 -6.02 -2.96
N THR A 58 2.97 -7.11 -3.74
CA THR A 58 2.46 -8.42 -3.29
C THR A 58 3.28 -9.08 -2.18
N GLY A 59 4.51 -8.61 -1.96
CA GLY A 59 5.33 -9.00 -0.82
C GLY A 59 5.11 -8.16 0.44
N ARG A 60 4.54 -6.95 0.31
CA ARG A 60 4.46 -5.95 1.39
C ARG A 60 3.67 -6.46 2.59
N GLU A 61 2.52 -7.08 2.33
CA GLU A 61 1.64 -7.57 3.39
C GLU A 61 2.07 -8.92 4.00
N LEU A 62 3.13 -9.57 3.49
CA LEU A 62 3.64 -10.82 4.09
C LEU A 62 3.97 -10.65 5.57
N SER A 63 4.49 -9.47 5.93
CA SER A 63 4.89 -9.11 7.30
C SER A 63 3.74 -8.93 8.29
N VAL A 64 2.51 -8.78 7.81
CA VAL A 64 1.30 -8.60 8.62
C VAL A 64 0.24 -9.66 8.36
N ALA A 65 0.57 -10.70 7.60
CA ALA A 65 -0.38 -11.74 7.23
C ALA A 65 -0.78 -12.66 8.40
N GLY A 66 0.07 -12.78 9.42
CA GLY A 66 -0.04 -13.87 10.38
C GLY A 66 0.24 -15.19 9.67
N ASP A 67 -0.57 -16.22 9.92
CA ASP A 67 -0.49 -17.51 9.20
C ASP A 67 -1.46 -17.61 8.02
N ALA A 68 -2.18 -16.53 7.69
CA ALA A 68 -3.03 -16.47 6.51
C ALA A 68 -2.19 -16.76 5.25
N PRO A 69 -2.58 -17.74 4.40
CA PRO A 69 -1.84 -17.99 3.18
C PRO A 69 -1.90 -16.80 2.23
N VAL A 70 -0.80 -16.48 1.56
CA VAL A 70 -0.70 -15.29 0.69
C VAL A 70 -0.37 -15.68 -0.74
N VAL A 71 -1.09 -15.09 -1.71
CA VAL A 71 -0.71 -15.12 -3.12
C VAL A 71 0.29 -13.99 -3.38
N CYS A 72 1.47 -14.29 -3.89
CA CYS A 72 2.51 -13.27 -4.11
C CYS A 72 3.41 -13.59 -5.29
N HIS A 73 4.07 -12.57 -5.85
CA HIS A 73 5.04 -12.77 -6.92
C HIS A 73 6.25 -13.55 -6.40
N ALA A 74 6.76 -14.50 -7.20
CA ALA A 74 7.88 -15.36 -6.82
C ALA A 74 9.16 -14.56 -6.48
N GLY A 75 9.38 -13.43 -7.18
CA GLY A 75 10.49 -12.52 -6.90
C GLY A 75 10.40 -11.81 -5.54
N ALA A 76 9.20 -11.69 -4.95
CA ALA A 76 8.98 -11.12 -3.62
C ALA A 76 9.03 -12.19 -2.49
N ALA A 77 9.14 -13.47 -2.86
CA ALA A 77 9.09 -14.61 -1.95
C ALA A 77 10.37 -15.46 -2.01
N THR A 78 11.49 -14.86 -2.42
CA THR A 78 12.81 -15.53 -2.45
C THR A 78 13.32 -15.80 -1.03
N GLU A 79 14.12 -16.85 -0.83
CA GLU A 79 14.67 -17.13 0.51
C GLU A 79 15.49 -15.98 1.09
N PRO A 80 16.37 -15.28 0.33
CA PRO A 80 17.06 -14.10 0.86
C PRO A 80 16.10 -12.98 1.32
N ALA A 81 15.01 -12.74 0.59
CA ALA A 81 13.99 -11.78 1.00
C ALA A 81 13.30 -12.22 2.31
N MET A 82 12.88 -13.49 2.39
CA MET A 82 12.21 -14.03 3.57
C MET A 82 13.13 -14.10 4.79
N ASP A 83 14.41 -14.39 4.60
CA ASP A 83 15.42 -14.40 5.64
C ASP A 83 15.60 -13.00 6.25
N LEU A 84 15.59 -11.93 5.44
CA LEU A 84 15.63 -10.55 5.93
C LEU A 84 14.37 -10.17 6.73
N LEU A 85 13.17 -10.53 6.26
CA LEU A 85 11.94 -10.30 7.01
C LEU A 85 12.00 -11.02 8.38
N ARG A 86 12.41 -12.30 8.39
CA ARG A 86 12.57 -13.08 9.62
C ARG A 86 13.65 -12.50 10.54
N LYS A 87 14.79 -12.04 10.00
CA LYS A 87 15.87 -11.38 10.77
C LYS A 87 15.41 -10.07 11.40
N ALA A 88 14.52 -9.32 10.74
CA ALA A 88 13.89 -8.13 11.33
C ALA A 88 12.97 -8.48 12.54
N GLY A 89 12.61 -9.75 12.68
CA GLY A 89 11.67 -10.26 13.68
C GLY A 89 10.23 -10.30 13.17
N LEU A 90 9.99 -10.11 11.87
CA LEU A 90 8.66 -10.20 11.29
C LEU A 90 8.27 -11.66 11.12
N HIS A 91 7.00 -11.95 11.36
CA HIS A 91 6.41 -13.24 11.03
C HIS A 91 6.12 -13.29 9.52
N VAL A 92 6.46 -14.41 8.88
CA VAL A 92 6.21 -14.63 7.46
C VAL A 92 5.34 -15.88 7.34
N PRO A 93 4.20 -15.82 6.63
CA PRO A 93 3.28 -16.94 6.53
C PRO A 93 3.97 -18.12 5.84
N SER A 94 3.82 -19.31 6.41
CA SER A 94 4.46 -20.53 5.87
C SER A 94 3.92 -20.92 4.50
N ASN A 95 2.64 -20.67 4.23
CA ASN A 95 1.98 -20.99 2.97
C ASN A 95 1.93 -19.75 2.05
N ARG A 96 2.72 -19.78 0.97
CA ARG A 96 2.78 -18.75 -0.05
C ARG A 96 2.51 -19.38 -1.41
N TYR A 97 1.47 -18.90 -2.10
CA TYR A 97 1.15 -19.31 -3.46
C TYR A 97 1.87 -18.36 -4.42
N THR A 98 2.96 -18.83 -5.02
CA THR A 98 3.83 -17.97 -5.84
C THR A 98 3.57 -18.10 -7.34
N TYR A 99 3.61 -16.97 -8.05
CA TYR A 99 3.51 -16.90 -9.52
C TYR A 99 4.62 -16.01 -10.10
N ARG A 100 4.93 -16.18 -11.39
CA ARG A 100 5.86 -15.35 -12.15
C ARG A 100 5.20 -14.56 -13.28
N ASP A 101 4.02 -15.00 -13.69
CA ASP A 101 3.25 -14.36 -14.75
C ASP A 101 1.75 -14.51 -14.50
N ASP A 102 0.94 -13.84 -15.32
CA ASP A 102 -0.52 -13.88 -15.18
C ASP A 102 -1.12 -15.27 -15.43
N LYS A 103 -0.46 -16.12 -16.21
CA LYS A 103 -0.96 -17.48 -16.47
C LYS A 103 -0.80 -18.34 -15.22
N GLU A 104 0.36 -18.32 -14.58
CA GLU A 104 0.58 -18.97 -13.29
C GLU A 104 -0.35 -18.42 -12.22
N TYR A 105 -0.55 -17.10 -12.19
CA TYR A 105 -1.49 -16.47 -11.27
C TYR A 105 -2.93 -17.01 -11.43
N ILE A 106 -3.44 -17.08 -12.67
CA ILE A 106 -4.78 -17.66 -12.92
C ILE A 106 -4.84 -19.14 -12.54
N GLN A 107 -3.76 -19.91 -12.75
CA GLN A 107 -3.70 -21.31 -12.30
C GLN A 107 -3.81 -21.43 -10.77
N ILE A 108 -3.19 -20.51 -10.02
CA ILE A 108 -3.33 -20.44 -8.56
C ILE A 108 -4.79 -20.15 -8.16
N LEU A 109 -5.44 -19.17 -8.79
CA LEU A 109 -6.83 -18.84 -8.50
C LEU A 109 -7.76 -20.03 -8.76
N ASN A 110 -7.55 -20.76 -9.86
CA ASN A 110 -8.33 -21.95 -10.18
C ASN A 110 -8.11 -23.06 -9.16
N ARG A 111 -6.85 -23.32 -8.75
CA ARG A 111 -6.54 -24.28 -7.68
C ARG A 111 -7.24 -23.94 -6.37
N LEU A 112 -7.18 -22.67 -5.96
CA LEU A 112 -7.82 -22.20 -4.73
C LEU A 112 -9.34 -22.34 -4.78
N LYS A 113 -9.94 -22.10 -5.95
CA LYS A 113 -11.37 -22.35 -6.18
C LYS A 113 -11.70 -23.83 -6.00
N GLU A 114 -10.92 -24.74 -6.58
CA GLU A 114 -11.10 -26.20 -6.44
C GLU A 114 -10.94 -26.67 -4.98
N GLU A 115 -10.06 -26.02 -4.22
CA GLU A 115 -9.87 -26.23 -2.78
C GLU A 115 -11.01 -25.63 -1.92
N ASN A 116 -12.02 -24.98 -2.53
CA ASN A 116 -13.06 -24.19 -1.85
C ASN A 116 -12.49 -23.13 -0.89
N ARG A 117 -11.31 -22.58 -1.21
CA ARG A 117 -10.65 -21.55 -0.42
C ARG A 117 -11.04 -20.17 -0.94
N LYS A 118 -11.79 -19.43 -0.14
CA LYS A 118 -12.17 -18.05 -0.42
C LYS A 118 -10.94 -17.12 -0.31
N LEU A 119 -10.93 -16.08 -1.13
CA LEU A 119 -9.86 -15.09 -1.24
C LEU A 119 -10.29 -13.69 -0.79
N ILE A 120 -9.38 -13.03 -0.09
CA ILE A 120 -9.43 -11.61 0.20
C ILE A 120 -8.77 -10.86 -0.96
N PHE A 121 -9.59 -10.30 -1.86
CA PHE A 121 -9.11 -9.45 -2.94
C PHE A 121 -9.04 -7.99 -2.51
N GLN A 122 -7.97 -7.30 -2.91
CA GLN A 122 -7.85 -5.85 -2.74
C GLN A 122 -8.52 -5.07 -3.89
N TYR A 123 -8.75 -5.74 -5.02
CA TYR A 123 -9.32 -5.17 -6.24
C TYR A 123 -10.27 -6.18 -6.91
N PRO A 124 -11.41 -5.72 -7.45
CA PRO A 124 -12.24 -6.57 -8.29
C PRO A 124 -11.44 -7.03 -9.52
N HIS A 125 -11.63 -8.28 -9.88
CA HIS A 125 -11.11 -8.90 -11.10
C HIS A 125 -12.26 -9.10 -12.09
N PRO A 126 -12.00 -9.12 -13.41
CA PRO A 126 -13.00 -9.37 -14.43
C PRO A 126 -13.71 -10.71 -14.21
N ILE A 127 -15.04 -10.69 -14.30
CA ILE A 127 -15.89 -11.86 -13.98
C ILE A 127 -15.66 -13.03 -14.95
N GLU A 128 -15.21 -12.72 -16.17
CA GLU A 128 -14.82 -13.70 -17.19
C GLU A 128 -13.55 -14.47 -16.81
N ASP A 129 -12.68 -13.90 -15.96
CA ASP A 129 -11.41 -14.47 -15.56
C ASP A 129 -11.46 -15.05 -14.13
N VAL A 130 -12.24 -14.44 -13.23
CA VAL A 130 -12.35 -14.84 -11.83
C VAL A 130 -13.80 -14.94 -11.40
N SER A 131 -14.16 -16.12 -10.90
CA SER A 131 -15.51 -16.42 -10.42
C SER A 131 -15.84 -15.65 -9.13
N PRO A 132 -17.03 -15.04 -9.00
CA PRO A 132 -17.48 -14.39 -7.76
C PRO A 132 -17.47 -15.32 -6.54
N ASP A 133 -17.67 -16.62 -6.76
CA ASP A 133 -17.59 -17.65 -5.72
C ASP A 133 -16.21 -17.76 -5.08
N LEU A 134 -15.16 -17.19 -5.66
CA LEU A 134 -13.83 -17.17 -5.04
C LEU A 134 -13.69 -16.05 -4.00
N TYR A 135 -14.54 -15.02 -4.04
CA TYR A 135 -14.41 -13.85 -3.19
C TYR A 135 -14.96 -14.09 -1.79
N TRP A 136 -14.27 -13.53 -0.79
CA TRP A 136 -14.79 -13.35 0.56
C TRP A 136 -15.77 -12.19 0.65
N VAL A 137 -15.34 -10.99 0.25
CA VAL A 137 -16.19 -9.80 0.14
C VAL A 137 -16.83 -9.80 -1.24
N ASP A 138 -18.13 -9.56 -1.33
CA ASP A 138 -18.86 -9.47 -2.60
C ASP A 138 -18.11 -8.54 -3.59
N PRO A 139 -17.73 -9.02 -4.79
CA PRO A 139 -16.99 -8.22 -5.76
C PRO A 139 -17.75 -6.95 -6.19
N ASP A 140 -19.08 -6.96 -6.24
CA ASP A 140 -19.87 -5.79 -6.59
C ASP A 140 -19.82 -4.73 -5.47
N LEU A 141 -19.81 -5.18 -4.21
CA LEU A 141 -19.60 -4.31 -3.05
C LEU A 141 -18.19 -3.72 -3.08
N LEU A 142 -17.17 -4.54 -3.34
CA LEU A 142 -15.78 -4.08 -3.41
C LEU A 142 -15.59 -3.06 -4.54
N ALA A 143 -16.17 -3.32 -5.72
CA ALA A 143 -16.15 -2.39 -6.84
C ALA A 143 -16.85 -1.07 -6.49
N TYR A 144 -18.03 -1.13 -5.87
CA TYR A 144 -18.77 0.04 -5.42
C TYR A 144 -17.96 0.89 -4.42
N LEU A 145 -17.32 0.27 -3.44
CA LEU A 145 -16.52 0.97 -2.42
C LEU A 145 -15.21 1.55 -2.96
N CYS A 146 -14.60 0.91 -3.96
CA CYS A 146 -13.37 1.39 -4.61
C CYS A 146 -13.63 2.45 -5.71
N ASP A 147 -14.88 2.63 -6.13
CA ASP A 147 -15.23 3.56 -7.21
C ASP A 147 -15.37 4.99 -6.70
N LYS A 148 -14.48 5.87 -7.18
CA LYS A 148 -14.41 7.29 -6.83
C LYS A 148 -15.69 8.07 -7.13
N ARG A 149 -16.56 7.56 -8.01
CA ARG A 149 -17.87 8.16 -8.30
C ARG A 149 -18.84 8.06 -7.13
N ASN A 150 -18.64 7.09 -6.24
CA ASN A 150 -19.54 6.84 -5.11
C ASN A 150 -19.15 7.61 -3.84
N ILE A 151 -17.99 8.30 -3.83
CA ILE A 151 -17.55 9.16 -2.71
C ILE A 151 -18.65 10.14 -2.24
N PRO A 152 -19.39 10.85 -3.12
CA PRO A 152 -20.47 11.75 -2.68
C PRO A 152 -21.66 11.06 -1.97
N GLU A 153 -21.83 9.74 -2.10
CA GLU A 153 -22.83 8.96 -1.36
C GLU A 153 -22.29 8.51 0.00
N LEU A 154 -21.00 8.21 0.06
CA LEU A 154 -20.34 7.64 1.24
C LEU A 154 -19.91 8.71 2.24
N VAL A 155 -19.44 9.87 1.76
CA VAL A 155 -18.89 10.97 2.57
C VAL A 155 -19.93 12.08 2.75
N PRO A 156 -20.04 12.72 3.94
CA PRO A 156 -20.83 13.92 4.11
C PRO A 156 -20.48 15.00 3.09
N LYS A 157 -21.48 15.68 2.53
CA LYS A 157 -21.33 16.54 1.35
C LYS A 157 -20.35 17.69 1.58
N GLU A 158 -20.31 18.24 2.78
CA GLU A 158 -19.41 19.29 3.24
C GLU A 158 -17.94 18.88 3.21
N HIS A 159 -17.63 17.58 3.22
CA HIS A 159 -16.28 17.03 3.20
C HIS A 159 -15.92 16.39 1.85
N VAL A 160 -16.66 16.71 0.80
CA VAL A 160 -16.38 16.27 -0.57
C VAL A 160 -16.02 17.49 -1.42
N PRO A 161 -14.86 17.48 -2.12
CA PRO A 161 -14.54 18.56 -3.06
C PRO A 161 -15.64 18.74 -4.09
N GLY A 162 -15.93 20.00 -4.44
CA GLY A 162 -16.82 20.36 -5.53
C GLY A 162 -16.42 19.64 -6.81
N ARG A 163 -17.30 18.79 -7.34
CA ARG A 163 -16.97 17.90 -8.45
C ARG A 163 -18.13 17.61 -9.38
N ARG A 164 -17.81 17.22 -10.61
CA ARG A 164 -18.76 16.83 -11.65
C ARG A 164 -18.19 15.80 -12.61
N MET A 165 -19.09 15.04 -13.23
CA MET A 165 -18.73 14.16 -14.34
C MET A 165 -18.71 14.97 -15.65
N MET A 166 -17.65 14.83 -16.44
CA MET A 166 -17.48 15.47 -17.75
C MET A 166 -16.74 14.56 -18.73
N SER A 167 -16.91 14.75 -20.03
CA SER A 167 -15.94 14.28 -21.03
C SER A 167 -14.79 15.28 -21.21
N LEU A 168 -13.67 14.83 -21.79
CA LEU A 168 -12.57 15.74 -22.16
C LEU A 168 -13.04 16.85 -23.11
N GLU A 169 -13.92 16.52 -24.06
CA GLU A 169 -14.53 17.47 -24.99
C GLU A 169 -15.30 18.57 -24.23
N GLN A 170 -16.12 18.19 -23.25
CA GLN A 170 -16.85 19.15 -22.40
C GLN A 170 -15.89 20.04 -21.60
N ILE A 171 -14.76 19.52 -21.12
CA ILE A 171 -13.76 20.32 -20.40
C ILE A 171 -13.16 21.38 -21.35
N LEU A 172 -12.82 20.98 -22.57
CA LEU A 172 -12.25 21.87 -23.59
C LEU A 172 -13.25 22.94 -24.07
N GLU A 173 -14.54 22.61 -24.13
CA GLU A 173 -15.62 23.53 -24.49
C GLU A 173 -15.97 24.51 -23.37
N GLU A 174 -16.20 24.01 -22.16
CA GLU A 174 -16.68 24.81 -21.04
C GLU A 174 -15.57 25.61 -20.35
N LYS A 175 -14.32 25.15 -20.45
CA LYS A 175 -13.12 25.77 -19.86
C LYS A 175 -13.30 26.12 -18.38
N PRO A 176 -13.46 25.11 -17.50
CA PRO A 176 -13.57 25.36 -16.06
C PRO A 176 -12.35 26.14 -15.54
N LYS A 177 -12.57 26.91 -14.47
CA LYS A 177 -11.51 27.73 -13.86
C LYS A 177 -10.40 26.83 -13.30
N LEU A 178 -9.19 27.01 -13.81
CA LEU A 178 -7.99 26.30 -13.34
C LEU A 178 -7.43 26.92 -12.04
N PRO A 179 -6.69 26.14 -11.22
CA PRO A 179 -6.41 24.71 -11.40
C PRO A 179 -7.62 23.80 -11.10
N ILE A 180 -7.66 22.64 -11.75
CA ILE A 180 -8.63 21.56 -11.51
C ILE A 180 -7.90 20.24 -11.33
N VAL A 181 -8.53 19.29 -10.63
CA VAL A 181 -8.08 17.90 -10.58
C VAL A 181 -8.96 17.07 -11.51
N VAL A 182 -8.35 16.38 -12.45
CA VAL A 182 -9.02 15.44 -13.36
C VAL A 182 -8.71 14.02 -12.91
N LYS A 183 -9.74 13.22 -12.64
CA LYS A 183 -9.60 11.80 -12.31
C LYS A 183 -10.35 10.94 -13.32
N THR A 184 -9.91 9.70 -13.50
CA THR A 184 -10.67 8.70 -14.25
C THR A 184 -12.01 8.42 -13.57
N GLY A 185 -13.07 8.27 -14.38
CA GLY A 185 -14.44 8.03 -13.92
C GLY A 185 -15.09 6.81 -14.57
N ASP A 186 -14.29 5.87 -15.06
CA ASP A 186 -14.76 4.60 -15.60
C ASP A 186 -15.19 3.60 -14.51
N GLY A 187 -14.81 3.86 -13.25
CA GLY A 187 -15.14 3.04 -12.09
C GLY A 187 -14.08 1.99 -11.75
N ARG A 188 -12.98 1.95 -12.50
CA ARG A 188 -11.85 1.08 -12.16
C ARG A 188 -11.09 1.66 -10.96
N PRO A 189 -10.65 0.82 -10.01
CA PRO A 189 -9.80 1.29 -8.92
C PRO A 189 -8.47 1.81 -9.47
N THR A 190 -7.90 2.84 -8.87
CA THR A 190 -6.58 3.37 -9.24
C THR A 190 -5.55 3.17 -8.12
N SER A 191 -4.25 3.27 -8.43
CA SER A 191 -3.16 3.14 -7.47
C SER A 191 -2.03 4.13 -7.79
N GLY A 192 -1.30 4.59 -6.76
CA GLY A 192 -0.06 5.36 -6.92
C GLY A 192 -0.19 6.76 -7.54
N GLY A 193 -1.40 7.34 -7.56
CA GLY A 193 -1.68 8.64 -8.22
C GLY A 193 -1.96 8.52 -9.72
N CYS A 194 -1.86 7.33 -10.31
CA CYS A 194 -2.28 7.10 -11.69
C CYS A 194 -3.80 7.30 -11.83
N GLY A 195 -4.22 7.80 -12.99
CA GLY A 195 -5.62 8.16 -13.22
C GLY A 195 -6.05 9.43 -12.46
N VAL A 196 -5.09 10.24 -12.00
CA VAL A 196 -5.30 11.57 -11.41
C VAL A 196 -4.30 12.54 -12.06
N LEU A 197 -4.77 13.71 -12.50
CA LEU A 197 -3.95 14.77 -13.08
C LEU A 197 -4.33 16.11 -12.46
N LEU A 198 -3.32 16.89 -12.06
CA LEU A 198 -3.49 18.30 -11.75
C LEU A 198 -3.34 19.11 -13.03
N ILE A 199 -4.43 19.76 -13.45
CA ILE A 199 -4.45 20.63 -14.62
C ILE A 199 -4.38 22.08 -14.14
N SER A 200 -3.20 22.67 -14.27
CA SER A 200 -2.90 24.06 -13.92
C SER A 200 -2.91 24.98 -15.14
N GLU A 201 -2.69 24.42 -16.34
CA GLU A 201 -2.68 25.14 -17.62
C GLU A 201 -3.51 24.40 -18.67
N GLU A 202 -4.21 25.15 -19.53
CA GLU A 202 -5.08 24.59 -20.59
C GLU A 202 -4.32 23.64 -21.53
N LYS A 203 -3.02 23.89 -21.76
CA LYS A 203 -2.18 23.05 -22.63
C LYS A 203 -2.13 21.59 -22.18
N GLN A 204 -2.21 21.32 -20.88
CA GLN A 204 -2.15 19.97 -20.31
C GLN A 204 -3.37 19.14 -20.71
N LEU A 205 -4.52 19.77 -20.99
CA LEU A 205 -5.72 19.05 -21.44
C LEU A 205 -5.53 18.42 -22.82
N PHE A 206 -4.66 18.98 -23.67
CA PHE A 206 -4.35 18.43 -25.00
C PHE A 206 -3.32 17.31 -24.95
N GLU A 207 -2.71 17.06 -23.78
CA GLU A 207 -1.77 15.95 -23.55
C GLU A 207 -2.49 14.71 -23.01
N ILE A 208 -3.77 14.83 -22.63
CA ILE A 208 -4.59 13.71 -22.16
C ILE A 208 -5.04 12.88 -23.36
N ASP A 209 -4.70 11.59 -23.35
CA ASP A 209 -5.12 10.62 -24.37
C ASP A 209 -5.76 9.38 -23.72
N ASP A 210 -6.16 8.41 -24.54
CA ASP A 210 -6.83 7.18 -24.10
C ASP A 210 -5.98 6.31 -23.15
N THR A 211 -4.69 6.63 -22.96
CA THR A 211 -3.87 5.97 -21.93
C THR A 211 -4.25 6.41 -20.52
N PHE A 212 -4.93 7.54 -20.36
CA PHE A 212 -5.43 8.01 -19.07
C PHE A 212 -6.64 7.19 -18.60
N GLY A 213 -7.55 6.80 -19.49
CA GLY A 213 -8.77 6.07 -19.18
C GLY A 213 -9.92 6.43 -20.14
N ASP A 214 -11.17 6.18 -19.74
CA ASP A 214 -12.35 6.59 -20.51
C ASP A 214 -12.53 8.11 -20.51
N LEU A 215 -12.07 8.76 -21.58
CA LEU A 215 -12.15 10.22 -21.74
C LEU A 215 -13.56 10.77 -21.89
N SER A 216 -14.58 9.92 -22.07
CA SER A 216 -15.98 10.32 -22.05
C SER A 216 -16.54 10.47 -20.62
N ARG A 217 -15.82 9.94 -19.63
CA ARG A 217 -16.25 9.87 -18.23
C ARG A 217 -15.08 10.20 -17.30
N LEU A 218 -14.83 11.48 -17.15
CA LEU A 218 -13.86 12.05 -16.23
C LEU A 218 -14.55 12.68 -15.04
N ILE A 219 -13.92 12.57 -13.87
CA ILE A 219 -14.29 13.31 -12.68
C ILE A 219 -13.47 14.59 -12.70
N VAL A 220 -14.14 15.74 -12.77
CA VAL A 220 -13.50 17.05 -12.64
C VAL A 220 -13.82 17.59 -11.26
N GLU A 221 -12.80 17.70 -10.42
CA GLU A 221 -12.89 18.22 -9.06
C GLU A 221 -12.21 19.59 -8.97
N GLU A 222 -12.70 20.42 -8.04
CA GLU A 222 -11.98 21.63 -7.65
C GLU A 222 -10.60 21.27 -7.07
N HIS A 223 -9.62 22.11 -7.36
CA HIS A 223 -8.33 22.02 -6.69
C HIS A 223 -8.42 22.68 -5.32
N ILE A 224 -8.17 21.89 -4.27
CA ILE A 224 -8.08 22.38 -2.89
C ILE A 224 -6.61 22.68 -2.59
N ASP A 225 -6.25 23.95 -2.38
CA ASP A 225 -4.98 24.24 -1.69
C ASP A 225 -5.08 23.73 -0.25
N TYR A 226 -4.09 22.98 0.19
CA TYR A 226 -4.11 22.30 1.48
C TYR A 226 -2.87 22.62 2.31
N ASP A 227 -3.03 22.56 3.63
CA ASP A 227 -1.95 22.64 4.61
C ASP A 227 -1.34 21.26 4.86
N ASN A 228 -2.20 20.22 4.90
CA ASN A 228 -1.79 18.83 5.11
C ASN A 228 -2.51 17.89 4.15
N ASN A 229 -1.82 16.82 3.74
CA ASN A 229 -2.38 15.68 3.03
C ASN A 229 -2.11 14.42 3.85
N ILE A 230 -3.15 13.88 4.47
CA ILE A 230 -3.06 12.71 5.33
C ILE A 230 -3.90 11.56 4.79
N SER A 231 -3.64 10.35 5.26
CA SER A 231 -4.52 9.20 5.13
C SER A 231 -4.91 8.71 6.51
N VAL A 232 -6.20 8.59 6.82
CA VAL A 232 -6.70 8.02 8.08
C VAL A 232 -7.16 6.58 7.85
N HIS A 233 -6.75 5.66 8.72
CA HIS A 233 -6.91 4.24 8.47
C HIS A 233 -7.81 3.56 9.48
N PHE A 234 -8.60 2.62 8.98
CA PHE A 234 -9.56 1.86 9.76
C PHE A 234 -9.55 0.40 9.36
N VAL A 235 -10.04 -0.43 10.26
CA VAL A 235 -10.34 -1.83 10.01
C VAL A 235 -11.74 -2.15 10.50
N VAL A 236 -12.46 -2.97 9.74
CA VAL A 236 -13.64 -3.71 10.18
C VAL A 236 -13.23 -5.17 10.23
N ASN A 237 -13.21 -5.78 11.41
CA ASN A 237 -12.87 -7.19 11.55
C ASN A 237 -14.07 -8.10 11.20
N LYS A 238 -13.85 -9.41 11.16
CA LYS A 238 -14.87 -10.44 10.88
C LYS A 238 -16.06 -10.43 11.84
N ASP A 239 -15.89 -9.84 13.03
CA ASP A 239 -16.95 -9.71 14.04
C ASP A 239 -17.74 -8.39 13.88
N GLY A 240 -17.37 -7.56 12.90
CA GLY A 240 -18.00 -6.28 12.59
C GLY A 240 -17.50 -5.12 13.44
N GLU A 241 -16.45 -5.31 14.24
CA GLU A 241 -15.88 -4.27 15.08
C GLU A 241 -15.00 -3.34 14.26
N ILE A 242 -15.23 -2.03 14.40
CA ILE A 242 -14.47 -0.99 13.70
C ILE A 242 -13.40 -0.45 14.64
N SER A 243 -12.16 -0.38 14.16
CA SER A 243 -11.05 0.22 14.89
C SER A 243 -10.25 1.17 14.01
N PHE A 244 -9.88 2.32 14.56
CA PHE A 244 -8.90 3.22 13.97
C PHE A 244 -7.49 2.65 14.14
N LEU A 245 -6.70 2.65 13.06
CA LEU A 245 -5.33 2.13 13.03
C LEU A 245 -4.26 3.22 13.20
N GLY A 246 -4.60 4.46 12.86
CA GLY A 246 -3.67 5.60 12.85
C GLY A 246 -3.77 6.42 11.57
N LYS A 247 -2.82 7.34 11.39
CA LYS A 247 -2.73 8.24 10.23
C LYS A 247 -1.37 8.14 9.55
N SER A 248 -1.33 8.55 8.28
CA SER A 248 -0.07 8.78 7.58
C SER A 248 -0.08 10.11 6.86
N GLU A 249 0.99 10.90 6.97
CA GLU A 249 1.18 12.10 6.16
C GLU A 249 1.81 11.71 4.82
N GLN A 250 1.11 12.00 3.73
CA GLN A 250 1.51 11.57 2.40
C GLN A 250 2.62 12.47 1.85
N LEU A 251 3.72 11.85 1.43
CA LEU A 251 4.77 12.52 0.67
C LEU A 251 4.46 12.35 -0.80
N VAL A 252 4.25 13.47 -1.50
CA VAL A 252 4.01 13.49 -2.95
C VAL A 252 5.07 14.35 -3.64
N ASN A 253 5.45 13.99 -4.86
CA ASN A 253 6.31 14.84 -5.67
C ASN A 253 5.51 15.99 -6.31
N LYS A 254 6.19 16.85 -7.08
CA LYS A 254 5.57 17.99 -7.78
C LYS A 254 4.46 17.60 -8.77
N ASP A 255 4.46 16.37 -9.25
CA ASP A 255 3.51 15.82 -10.20
C ASP A 255 2.34 15.11 -9.48
N GLY A 256 2.31 15.17 -8.15
CA GLY A 256 1.27 14.55 -7.31
C GLY A 256 1.44 13.04 -7.10
N CYS A 257 2.57 12.46 -7.52
CA CYS A 257 2.81 11.03 -7.38
C CYS A 257 3.28 10.69 -5.95
N PHE A 258 2.77 9.60 -5.39
CA PHE A 258 3.09 9.14 -4.04
C PHE A 258 4.55 8.67 -3.89
N ARG A 259 5.24 9.11 -2.83
CA ARG A 259 6.67 8.84 -2.55
C ARG A 259 6.93 8.26 -1.16
N GLY A 260 5.88 7.74 -0.52
CA GLY A 260 5.92 7.23 0.83
C GLY A 260 5.14 8.10 1.80
N SER A 261 5.33 7.86 3.09
CA SER A 261 4.58 8.57 4.12
C SER A 261 5.32 8.60 5.43
N TRP A 262 5.05 9.64 6.22
CA TRP A 262 5.31 9.58 7.66
C TRP A 262 4.15 8.85 8.33
N ILE A 263 4.47 7.88 9.18
CA ILE A 263 3.49 7.03 9.84
C ILE A 263 3.35 7.45 11.30
N SER A 264 2.12 7.56 11.80
CA SER A 264 1.83 7.79 13.21
C SER A 264 0.53 7.11 13.62
N VAL A 265 0.46 6.62 14.85
CA VAL A 265 -0.78 6.11 15.46
C VAL A 265 -1.34 7.05 16.53
N ASP A 266 -0.60 8.12 16.82
CA ASP A 266 -1.01 9.11 17.81
C ASP A 266 -2.14 9.95 17.23
N VAL A 267 -3.18 10.19 18.06
CA VAL A 267 -4.35 10.99 17.69
C VAL A 267 -4.17 12.38 18.25
N GLU A 268 -4.07 13.37 17.37
CA GLU A 268 -4.11 14.77 17.73
C GLU A 268 -5.57 15.27 17.78
N ASP A 269 -5.86 16.29 18.61
CA ASP A 269 -7.23 16.82 18.76
C ASP A 269 -7.78 17.42 17.45
N ASP A 270 -6.90 17.92 16.57
CA ASP A 270 -7.26 18.57 15.31
C ASP A 270 -7.68 17.59 14.19
N ILE A 271 -7.52 16.27 14.40
CA ILE A 271 -8.00 15.24 13.48
C ILE A 271 -9.20 14.45 14.01
N ALA A 272 -9.72 14.77 15.19
CA ALA A 272 -10.80 14.02 15.82
C ALA A 272 -12.07 13.96 14.94
N ASP A 273 -12.49 15.09 14.37
CA ASP A 273 -13.65 15.18 13.48
C ASP A 273 -13.43 14.39 12.16
N ILE A 274 -12.19 14.34 11.68
CA ILE A 274 -11.81 13.54 10.49
C ILE A 274 -11.96 12.05 10.82
N ILE A 275 -11.51 11.64 12.00
CA ILE A 275 -11.62 10.25 12.47
C ILE A 275 -13.10 9.87 12.63
N GLU A 276 -13.93 10.73 13.22
CA GLU A 276 -15.37 10.49 13.38
C GLU A 276 -16.07 10.35 12.02
N THR A 277 -15.77 11.23 11.07
CA THR A 277 -16.29 11.11 9.69
C THR A 277 -15.83 9.81 9.03
N GLY A 278 -14.56 9.44 9.20
CA GLY A 278 -14.00 8.17 8.73
C GLY A 278 -14.72 6.95 9.32
N TYR A 279 -15.00 6.95 10.62
CA TYR A 279 -15.82 5.91 11.26
C TYR A 279 -17.19 5.80 10.60
N GLY A 280 -17.89 6.91 10.37
CA GLY A 280 -19.20 6.90 9.70
C GLY A 280 -19.16 6.32 8.28
N ILE A 281 -18.07 6.54 7.54
CA ILE A 281 -17.85 5.94 6.22
C ILE A 281 -17.65 4.42 6.36
N MET A 282 -16.84 3.97 7.33
CA MET A 282 -16.60 2.55 7.58
C MET A 282 -17.85 1.83 8.10
N GLU A 283 -18.68 2.46 8.92
CA GLU A 283 -19.96 1.90 9.36
C GLU A 283 -20.89 1.64 8.17
N LYS A 284 -20.99 2.59 7.23
CA LYS A 284 -21.76 2.39 6.00
C LYS A 284 -21.23 1.22 5.16
N ALA A 285 -19.91 1.06 5.07
CA ALA A 285 -19.29 -0.06 4.37
C ALA A 285 -19.57 -1.40 5.08
N ALA A 286 -19.39 -1.45 6.40
CA ALA A 286 -19.64 -2.63 7.22
C ALA A 286 -21.12 -3.08 7.17
N GLN A 287 -22.06 -2.14 7.22
CA GLN A 287 -23.50 -2.41 7.09
C GLN A 287 -23.88 -3.02 5.74
N LYS A 288 -23.09 -2.76 4.69
CA LYS A 288 -23.25 -3.39 3.37
C LYS A 288 -22.57 -4.75 3.26
N GLY A 289 -21.84 -5.18 4.30
CA GLY A 289 -21.15 -6.48 4.36
C GLY A 289 -19.63 -6.42 4.16
N TYR A 290 -19.02 -5.23 4.20
CA TYR A 290 -17.57 -5.11 4.08
C TYR A 290 -16.85 -5.57 5.36
N VAL A 291 -15.82 -6.39 5.19
CA VAL A 291 -14.85 -6.76 6.22
C VAL A 291 -13.47 -6.50 5.60
N GLY A 292 -12.60 -5.80 6.32
CA GLY A 292 -11.27 -5.47 5.86
C GLY A 292 -10.76 -4.11 6.29
N VAL A 293 -9.72 -3.65 5.61
CA VAL A 293 -9.05 -2.37 5.92
C VAL A 293 -9.47 -1.30 4.92
N ALA A 294 -9.49 -0.04 5.34
CA ALA A 294 -9.53 1.10 4.43
C ALA A 294 -8.59 2.20 4.91
N GLY A 295 -7.99 2.92 3.96
CA GLY A 295 -7.27 4.16 4.22
C GLY A 295 -7.89 5.29 3.41
N PHE A 296 -8.28 6.36 4.08
CA PHE A 296 -8.97 7.48 3.47
C PHE A 296 -8.06 8.68 3.33
N ASP A 297 -7.81 9.11 2.10
CA ASP A 297 -6.97 10.25 1.80
C ASP A 297 -7.77 11.53 2.02
N VAL A 298 -7.24 12.42 2.85
CA VAL A 298 -7.90 13.63 3.34
C VAL A 298 -6.97 14.82 3.19
N LEU A 299 -7.46 15.85 2.50
CA LEU A 299 -6.81 17.16 2.46
C LEU A 299 -7.35 18.03 3.58
N ILE A 300 -6.47 18.70 4.32
CA ILE A 300 -6.82 19.63 5.39
C ILE A 300 -6.45 21.05 4.95
N ARG A 301 -7.39 21.99 5.08
CA ARG A 301 -7.20 23.42 4.80
C ARG A 301 -7.85 24.25 5.90
N GLY A 302 -7.04 24.78 6.82
CA GLY A 302 -7.54 25.41 8.05
C GLY A 302 -8.46 24.45 8.82
N ASP A 303 -9.65 24.92 9.19
CA ASP A 303 -10.66 24.13 9.92
C ASP A 303 -11.54 23.27 9.01
N GLN A 304 -11.18 23.10 7.73
CA GLN A 304 -11.93 22.29 6.76
C GLN A 304 -11.12 21.09 6.31
N TYR A 305 -11.80 19.99 6.02
CA TYR A 305 -11.19 18.78 5.50
C TYR A 305 -12.05 18.14 4.40
N TYR A 306 -11.36 17.46 3.48
CA TYR A 306 -11.96 16.90 2.28
C TYR A 306 -11.44 15.50 2.02
N PHE A 307 -12.35 14.51 1.98
CA PHE A 307 -12.03 13.14 1.58
C PHE A 307 -11.91 13.08 0.06
N ILE A 308 -10.70 12.82 -0.44
CA ILE A 308 -10.38 12.85 -1.87
C ILE A 308 -10.26 11.45 -2.49
N ASP A 309 -10.02 10.43 -1.67
CA ASP A 309 -9.98 9.02 -2.05
C ASP A 309 -10.29 8.14 -0.83
N LEU A 310 -11.03 7.04 -1.01
CA LEU A 310 -11.46 6.18 0.10
C LEU A 310 -10.67 4.87 0.22
N ASN A 311 -9.66 4.64 -0.62
CA ASN A 311 -8.87 3.41 -0.73
C ASN A 311 -9.30 2.24 0.19
N VAL A 312 -10.44 1.59 -0.14
CA VAL A 312 -11.07 0.55 0.68
C VAL A 312 -10.36 -0.78 0.47
N ARG A 313 -9.12 -0.83 0.98
CA ARG A 313 -8.14 -1.92 0.86
C ARG A 313 -6.93 -1.63 1.76
N PHE A 314 -6.03 -2.61 1.87
CA PHE A 314 -4.66 -2.38 2.31
C PHE A 314 -3.96 -1.44 1.32
N ASN A 315 -3.67 -0.22 1.77
CA ASN A 315 -2.80 0.70 1.04
C ASN A 315 -1.37 0.66 1.60
N ALA A 316 -0.46 1.45 0.99
CA ALA A 316 0.95 1.47 1.31
C ALA A 316 1.30 1.68 2.80
N SER A 317 0.57 2.55 3.50
CA SER A 317 0.83 2.91 4.90
C SER A 317 0.35 1.86 5.91
N THR A 318 -0.56 0.98 5.50
CA THR A 318 -1.27 0.05 6.41
C THR A 318 -0.32 -0.84 7.20
N CYS A 319 0.67 -1.46 6.54
CA CYS A 319 1.62 -2.35 7.23
C CYS A 319 2.46 -1.57 8.25
N GLY A 320 2.88 -0.35 7.88
CA GLY A 320 3.59 0.55 8.79
C GLY A 320 2.77 0.84 10.05
N LEU A 321 1.49 1.17 9.89
CA LEU A 321 0.58 1.45 11.00
C LEU A 321 0.37 0.24 11.92
N LEU A 322 0.14 -0.94 11.34
CA LEU A 322 -0.05 -2.17 12.12
C LEU A 322 1.20 -2.54 12.94
N LEU A 323 2.39 -2.25 12.43
CA LEU A 323 3.66 -2.59 13.09
C LEU A 323 4.20 -1.46 13.99
N PHE A 324 3.64 -0.26 13.90
CA PHE A 324 4.23 0.97 14.45
C PHE A 324 4.49 0.89 15.96
N ASN A 325 3.51 0.45 16.75
CA ASN A 325 3.65 0.36 18.20
C ASN A 325 4.73 -0.64 18.63
N GLU A 326 4.81 -1.81 17.98
CA GLU A 326 5.84 -2.80 18.29
C GLU A 326 7.23 -2.33 17.86
N ILE A 327 7.34 -1.62 16.72
CA ILE A 327 8.58 -0.97 16.29
C ILE A 327 9.04 0.08 17.32
N ARG A 328 8.13 0.96 17.75
CA ARG A 328 8.39 1.98 18.78
C ARG A 328 8.83 1.33 20.08
N ASN A 329 8.12 0.32 20.56
CA ASN A 329 8.45 -0.41 21.79
C ASN A 329 9.82 -1.12 21.71
N LYS A 330 10.11 -1.77 20.58
CA LYS A 330 11.33 -2.57 20.39
C LYS A 330 12.58 -1.71 20.18
N TYR A 331 12.47 -0.63 19.40
CA TYR A 331 13.62 0.15 18.96
C TYR A 331 13.73 1.53 19.61
N GLY A 332 12.68 2.02 20.28
CA GLY A 332 12.64 3.37 20.86
C GLY A 332 12.70 4.47 19.81
N LYS A 333 12.24 4.19 18.58
CA LYS A 333 12.23 5.11 17.44
C LYS A 333 10.82 5.66 17.26
N GLU A 334 10.69 6.98 17.37
CA GLU A 334 9.39 7.68 17.34
C GLU A 334 8.98 8.11 15.93
N ILE A 335 9.95 8.24 15.03
CA ILE A 335 9.72 8.67 13.65
C ILE A 335 9.89 7.48 12.73
N VAL A 336 8.84 7.19 11.96
CA VAL A 336 8.78 6.09 11.01
C VAL A 336 8.39 6.63 9.63
N ARG A 337 9.25 6.41 8.64
CA ARG A 337 8.99 6.76 7.24
C ARG A 337 8.86 5.52 6.40
N LEU A 338 7.70 5.35 5.76
CA LEU A 338 7.54 4.39 4.67
C LEU A 338 8.26 4.90 3.44
N CYS A 339 9.06 4.04 2.81
CA CYS A 339 9.72 4.32 1.54
C CYS A 339 9.65 3.14 0.57
N THR A 340 9.79 3.47 -0.72
CA THR A 340 10.09 2.51 -1.79
C THR A 340 11.47 2.85 -2.34
N LEU A 341 12.36 1.87 -2.32
CA LEU A 341 13.76 1.98 -2.70
C LEU A 341 14.02 1.08 -3.91
N GLU A 342 14.89 1.54 -4.80
CA GLU A 342 15.31 0.81 -5.99
C GLU A 342 16.78 0.39 -5.89
N TRP A 343 17.06 -0.81 -6.38
CA TRP A 343 18.38 -1.43 -6.43
C TRP A 343 18.71 -1.91 -7.84
N GLN A 344 19.79 -1.38 -8.42
CA GLN A 344 20.17 -1.58 -9.83
C GLN A 344 21.22 -2.69 -10.04
N TYR A 345 21.71 -3.32 -8.97
CA TYR A 345 22.75 -4.35 -9.03
C TYR A 345 22.16 -5.75 -8.78
N ASP A 346 23.00 -6.78 -8.81
CA ASP A 346 22.59 -8.14 -8.47
C ASP A 346 21.87 -8.17 -7.12
N PHE A 347 20.74 -8.88 -7.05
CA PHE A 347 19.87 -8.91 -5.87
C PHE A 347 20.61 -9.39 -4.61
N GLU A 348 21.47 -10.40 -4.72
CA GLU A 348 22.26 -10.92 -3.60
C GLU A 348 23.13 -9.84 -2.92
N ASN A 349 23.53 -8.80 -3.66
CA ASN A 349 24.34 -7.71 -3.10
C ASN A 349 23.52 -6.69 -2.29
N VAL A 350 22.19 -6.69 -2.41
CA VAL A 350 21.33 -5.82 -1.59
C VAL A 350 21.19 -6.33 -0.16
N VAL A 351 21.29 -7.65 0.03
CA VAL A 351 21.14 -8.31 1.33
C VAL A 351 22.07 -7.72 2.39
N PRO A 352 23.41 -7.68 2.21
CA PRO A 352 24.31 -7.12 3.22
C PRO A 352 24.09 -5.61 3.45
N VAL A 353 23.59 -4.87 2.45
CA VAL A 353 23.24 -3.45 2.61
C VAL A 353 22.02 -3.31 3.51
N VAL A 354 20.94 -4.04 3.25
CA VAL A 354 19.72 -4.00 4.08
C VAL A 354 20.04 -4.47 5.50
N GLU A 355 20.83 -5.54 5.66
CA GLU A 355 21.27 -6.03 6.98
C GLU A 355 22.02 -4.97 7.78
N LYS A 356 22.92 -4.21 7.15
CA LYS A 356 23.65 -3.10 7.81
C LYS A 356 22.69 -2.12 8.49
N TYR A 357 21.60 -1.71 7.83
CA TYR A 357 20.64 -0.76 8.40
C TYR A 357 19.70 -1.40 9.42
N MET A 358 19.38 -2.69 9.26
CA MET A 358 18.62 -3.46 10.26
C MET A 358 19.42 -3.64 11.56
N ASP A 359 20.69 -4.01 11.47
CA ASP A 359 21.58 -4.20 12.62
C ASP A 359 21.80 -2.88 13.38
N GLN A 360 21.72 -1.75 12.68
CA GLN A 360 21.73 -0.40 13.26
C GLN A 360 20.37 0.03 13.84
N LYS A 361 19.32 -0.79 13.73
CA LYS A 361 17.94 -0.48 14.18
C LYS A 361 17.37 0.77 13.49
N ARG A 362 17.71 0.94 12.21
CA ARG A 362 17.35 2.09 11.37
C ARG A 362 16.40 1.73 10.23
N PHE A 363 16.20 0.44 9.97
CA PHE A 363 15.36 -0.03 8.87
C PHE A 363 14.64 -1.32 9.23
N VAL A 364 13.36 -1.41 8.83
CA VAL A 364 12.56 -2.65 8.87
C VAL A 364 12.03 -2.91 7.46
N PRO A 365 12.48 -3.99 6.78
CA PRO A 365 11.96 -4.33 5.46
C PRO A 365 10.51 -4.82 5.55
N LEU A 366 9.69 -4.45 4.56
CA LEU A 366 8.33 -4.96 4.39
C LEU A 366 8.21 -5.86 3.16
N SER A 367 8.96 -5.57 2.10
CA SER A 367 9.02 -6.37 0.87
C SER A 367 10.39 -6.19 0.23
N LEU A 368 10.94 -7.27 -0.34
CA LEU A 368 12.08 -7.20 -1.25
C LEU A 368 11.74 -8.04 -2.48
N LEU A 369 11.66 -7.38 -3.63
CA LEU A 369 11.39 -8.03 -4.91
C LEU A 369 12.65 -8.06 -5.77
N ASP A 370 13.03 -9.28 -6.15
CA ASP A 370 14.11 -9.56 -7.09
C ASP A 370 13.61 -9.41 -8.54
N ALA A 371 14.15 -8.41 -9.23
CA ALA A 371 13.83 -8.13 -10.63
C ALA A 371 14.29 -9.26 -11.58
N GLY A 372 15.24 -10.11 -11.18
CA GLY A 372 15.71 -11.27 -11.94
C GLY A 372 14.64 -12.35 -12.15
N TYR A 373 13.48 -12.23 -11.51
CA TYR A 373 12.34 -13.13 -11.68
C TYR A 373 11.40 -12.72 -12.82
N PHE A 374 11.66 -11.59 -13.49
CA PHE A 374 10.87 -11.09 -14.62
C PHE A 374 11.53 -11.46 -15.95
N PRO A 375 10.79 -12.07 -16.90
CA PRO A 375 11.32 -12.31 -18.24
C PRO A 375 11.56 -10.98 -18.96
N ASP A 376 12.74 -10.81 -19.54
CA ASP A 376 13.12 -9.73 -20.47
C ASP A 376 13.23 -8.30 -19.88
N GLN A 377 13.34 -8.13 -18.55
CA GLN A 377 13.48 -6.80 -17.95
C GLN A 377 14.84 -6.56 -17.26
N ASN A 378 15.59 -5.57 -17.76
CA ASN A 378 16.70 -4.90 -17.06
C ASN A 378 16.14 -3.93 -16.00
N GLY A 379 15.28 -4.42 -15.11
CA GLY A 379 14.62 -3.60 -14.10
C GLY A 379 15.39 -3.53 -12.78
N SER A 380 15.14 -2.47 -12.00
CA SER A 380 15.60 -2.38 -10.62
C SER A 380 14.87 -3.39 -9.74
N SER A 381 15.59 -4.07 -8.85
CA SER A 381 14.94 -4.74 -7.71
C SER A 381 14.32 -3.69 -6.78
N VAL A 382 13.19 -4.02 -6.15
CA VAL A 382 12.39 -3.07 -5.37
C VAL A 382 12.36 -3.48 -3.90
N ILE A 383 12.68 -2.54 -3.02
CA ILE A 383 12.68 -2.74 -1.57
C ILE A 383 11.69 -1.76 -0.97
N ILE A 384 10.66 -2.27 -0.32
CA ILE A 384 9.69 -1.47 0.43
C ILE A 384 10.01 -1.66 1.91
N GLY A 385 10.12 -0.56 2.67
CA GLY A 385 10.43 -0.67 4.08
C GLY A 385 10.16 0.60 4.87
N LEU A 386 10.48 0.51 6.16
CA LEU A 386 10.29 1.54 7.15
C LEU A 386 11.65 2.04 7.63
N VAL A 387 11.96 3.31 7.38
CA VAL A 387 13.14 3.98 7.94
C VAL A 387 12.78 4.55 9.31
N LEU A 388 13.63 4.28 10.30
CA LEU A 388 13.36 4.55 11.71
C LEU A 388 14.34 5.58 12.27
N GLY A 389 13.83 6.60 12.96
CA GLY A 389 14.63 7.64 13.61
C GLY A 389 14.00 8.18 14.89
N HIS A 390 14.74 9.01 15.61
CA HIS A 390 14.22 9.81 16.73
C HIS A 390 13.71 11.18 16.27
N SER A 391 14.02 11.58 15.04
CA SER A 391 13.63 12.87 14.47
C SER A 391 13.55 12.78 12.95
N VAL A 392 12.78 13.67 12.32
CA VAL A 392 12.70 13.77 10.86
C VAL A 392 14.10 13.99 10.23
N PRO A 393 14.96 14.91 10.73
CA PRO A 393 16.31 15.07 10.17
C PRO A 393 17.18 13.81 10.22
N GLU A 394 17.05 12.99 11.28
CA GLU A 394 17.79 11.72 11.35
C GLU A 394 17.33 10.75 10.25
N VAL A 395 16.03 10.65 10.00
CA VAL A 395 15.47 9.79 8.95
C VAL A 395 15.92 10.24 7.56
N GLU A 396 15.95 11.55 7.29
CA GLU A 396 16.48 12.07 6.01
C GLU A 396 17.96 11.72 5.84
N VAL A 397 18.78 11.87 6.89
CA VAL A 397 20.21 11.48 6.83
C VAL A 397 20.36 9.97 6.55
N ILE A 398 19.53 9.12 7.15
CA ILE A 398 19.56 7.68 6.89
C ILE A 398 19.20 7.37 5.42
N LEU A 399 18.25 8.09 4.83
CA LEU A 399 17.92 7.95 3.41
C LEU A 399 19.06 8.38 2.49
N GLU A 400 19.78 9.45 2.83
CA GLU A 400 21.00 9.83 2.12
C GLU A 400 22.11 8.79 2.24
N GLU A 401 22.23 8.13 3.41
CA GLU A 401 23.16 7.02 3.62
C GLU A 401 22.77 5.80 2.76
N LEU A 402 21.48 5.42 2.75
CA LEU A 402 20.94 4.35 1.90
C LEU A 402 21.25 4.60 0.42
N ALA A 403 21.02 5.83 -0.06
CA ALA A 403 21.31 6.21 -1.43
C ALA A 403 22.82 6.15 -1.75
N ARG A 404 23.69 6.52 -0.80
CA ARG A 404 25.15 6.39 -0.94
C ARG A 404 25.60 4.92 -1.03
N ASP A 405 24.87 4.01 -0.39
CA ASP A 405 25.12 2.57 -0.48
C ASP A 405 24.40 1.90 -1.67
N GLY A 406 23.68 2.66 -2.51
CA GLY A 406 23.05 2.19 -3.75
C GLY A 406 21.55 1.90 -3.68
N LEU A 407 20.89 2.13 -2.53
CA LEU A 407 19.44 2.04 -2.36
C LEU A 407 18.80 3.41 -2.54
N HIS A 408 18.31 3.69 -3.74
CA HIS A 408 17.78 5.02 -4.09
C HIS A 408 16.28 5.10 -3.84
N LEU A 409 15.80 6.21 -3.27
CA LEU A 409 14.37 6.50 -3.25
C LEU A 409 13.84 6.54 -4.68
N ARG A 410 12.69 5.90 -4.89
CA ARG A 410 11.95 6.03 -6.14
C ARG A 410 11.48 7.48 -6.31
N GLU A 411 11.86 8.11 -7.42
CA GLU A 411 11.49 9.50 -7.78
C GLU A 411 10.16 9.65 -8.51
#